data_AF-A0A0B1XYK0-F1
#
_entry.id   AF-A0A0B1XYK0-F1
#
_cell.length_a   1.000
_cell.length_b   1.000
_cell.length_c   1.000
_cell.angle_alpha   90.00
_cell.angle_beta   90.00
_cell.angle_gamma   90.00
#
_symmetry.space_group_name_H-M   'P 1'
#
loop_
_entity.id
_entity.type
_entity.pdbx_description
1 polymer ?
#
loop_
_entity_poly.entity_id
_entity_poly.type
_entity_poly.pdbx_seq_one_letter_code
_entity_poly.pdbx_strand_id
1 'polypeptide(L)'
;MAQPYIGEIRLFAGNYAPVGWLLCQGQIVSIADNEALFALLDTTYGGNGQTTFGLPNLQGKLPVGQGQGPGLTNRLIGQQIGVDNVTLTT
;
A
#
# COMPACT_ATOMS: atom_id res chain seq x y z
N MET A 1 19.10 0.20 16.85
CA MET A 1 18.29 0.01 15.62
C MET A 1 16.95 0.68 15.84
N ALA A 2 16.49 1.52 14.90
CA ALA A 2 15.19 2.15 15.01
C ALA A 2 14.09 1.08 14.92
N GLN A 3 13.25 0.97 15.95
CA GLN A 3 12.07 0.12 15.91
C GLN A 3 11.17 0.58 14.74
N PRO A 4 10.70 -0.35 13.88
CA PRO A 4 9.79 0.01 12.81
C PRO A 4 8.46 0.51 13.37
N TYR A 5 7.83 1.45 12.66
CA TYR A 5 6.46 1.88 12.99
C TYR A 5 5.44 0.93 12.33
N ILE A 6 4.29 0.75 12.97
CA ILE A 6 3.17 0.03 12.36
C ILE A 6 2.70 0.84 11.14
N GLY A 7 2.47 0.16 10.01
CA GLY A 7 2.11 0.80 8.74
C GLY A 7 3.30 1.29 7.91
N GLU A 8 4.54 1.08 8.37
CA GLU A 8 5.73 1.40 7.59
C GLU A 8 5.85 0.46 6.37
N ILE A 9 6.24 1.02 5.21
CA ILE A 9 6.53 0.25 4.00
C ILE A 9 8.05 0.23 3.82
N ARG A 10 8.63 -0.97 3.72
CA ARG A 10 10.05 -1.17 3.46
C ARG A 10 10.28 -2.02 2.22
N LEU A 11 11.27 -1.64 1.42
CA LEU A 11 11.78 -2.49 0.36
C LEU A 11 12.51 -3.68 0.99
N PHE A 12 12.15 -4.88 0.55
CA PHE A 12 12.71 -6.13 1.05
C PHE A 12 13.19 -6.98 -0.13
N ALA A 13 14.42 -7.50 -0.02
CA ALA A 13 15.06 -8.26 -1.10
C ALA A 13 14.72 -9.77 -1.09
N GLY A 14 14.04 -10.27 -0.05
CA GLY A 14 13.61 -11.68 0.04
C GLY A 14 12.24 -11.94 -0.60
N ASN A 15 11.86 -13.21 -0.69
CA ASN A 15 10.60 -13.66 -1.32
C ASN A 15 9.46 -13.97 -0.34
N TYR A 16 9.63 -13.67 0.95
CA TYR A 16 8.67 -13.94 2.02
C TYR A 16 8.45 -12.71 2.89
N ALA A 17 7.36 -12.67 3.65
CA ALA A 17 7.15 -11.62 4.65
C ALA A 17 7.90 -12.00 5.95
N PRO A 18 8.83 -11.18 6.47
CA PRO A 18 9.42 -11.40 7.79
C PRO A 18 8.35 -11.41 8.89
N VAL A 19 8.68 -11.97 10.06
CA VAL A 19 7.76 -11.98 11.22
C VAL A 19 7.34 -10.55 11.58
N GLY A 20 6.04 -10.32 11.70
CA GLY A 20 5.45 -9.01 11.97
C GLY A 20 5.29 -8.11 10.74
N TRP A 21 5.54 -8.63 9.53
CA TRP A 21 5.35 -7.93 8.27
C TRP A 21 4.39 -8.68 7.35
N LEU A 22 3.77 -7.92 6.45
CA LEU A 22 2.94 -8.44 5.37
C LEU A 22 3.46 -7.86 4.05
N LEU A 23 3.41 -8.66 2.98
CA LEU A 23 3.85 -8.19 1.66
C LEU A 23 2.81 -7.20 1.10
N CYS A 24 3.23 -6.15 0.40
CA CYS A 24 2.32 -5.19 -0.24
C CYS A 24 1.80 -5.74 -1.59
N GLN A 25 0.97 -6.78 -1.55
CA GLN A 25 0.46 -7.49 -2.73
C GLN A 25 -1.06 -7.39 -2.91
N GLY A 26 -1.73 -6.43 -2.26
CA GLY A 26 -3.18 -6.26 -2.41
C GLY A 26 -4.04 -7.29 -1.69
N GLN A 27 -3.50 -8.10 -0.78
CA GLN A 27 -4.31 -9.09 -0.07
C GLN A 27 -5.32 -8.43 0.88
N ILE A 28 -6.45 -9.13 1.07
CA ILE A 28 -7.46 -8.81 2.08
C ILE A 28 -7.12 -9.58 3.35
N VAL A 29 -7.03 -8.87 4.48
CA VAL A 29 -6.63 -9.45 5.77
C VAL A 29 -7.69 -9.17 6.83
N SER A 30 -7.68 -10.00 7.88
CA SER A 30 -8.58 -9.90 9.03
C SER A 30 -8.24 -8.69 9.89
N ILE A 31 -9.27 -7.91 10.25
CA ILE A 31 -9.15 -6.79 11.19
C ILE A 31 -8.77 -7.30 12.58
N ALA A 32 -9.37 -8.41 13.02
CA ALA A 32 -9.16 -8.96 14.36
C ALA A 32 -7.69 -9.34 14.62
N ASP A 33 -6.97 -9.76 13.57
CA ASP A 33 -5.56 -10.13 13.68
C ASP A 33 -4.60 -8.93 13.51
N ASN A 34 -5.11 -7.79 13.03
CA ASN A 34 -4.29 -6.62 12.63
C ASN A 34 -4.95 -5.28 13.01
N GLU A 35 -5.57 -5.19 14.19
CA GLU A 35 -6.38 -4.03 14.60
C GLU A 35 -5.61 -2.71 14.54
N ALA A 36 -4.35 -2.70 15.01
CA ALA A 36 -3.50 -1.51 14.98
C ALA A 36 -3.16 -1.05 13.55
N LEU A 37 -3.03 -2.00 12.61
CA LEU A 37 -2.77 -1.69 11.20
C LEU A 37 -4.05 -1.18 10.51
N PHE A 38 -5.20 -1.78 10.83
CA PHE A 38 -6.50 -1.31 10.36
C PHE A 38 -6.81 0.12 10.83
N ALA A 39 -6.48 0.47 12.08
CA ALA A 39 -6.67 1.83 12.60
C ALA A 39 -5.90 2.90 11.79
N LEU A 40 -4.84 2.51 11.07
CA LEU A 40 -4.05 3.41 10.23
C LEU A 40 -4.50 3.43 8.77
N LEU A 41 -4.81 2.27 8.19
CA LEU A 41 -5.12 2.13 6.76
C LEU A 41 -6.61 2.26 6.45
N ASP A 42 -7.47 1.94 7.42
CA ASP A 42 -8.91 1.76 7.24
C ASP A 42 -9.18 0.83 6.03
N THR A 43 -10.17 1.17 5.21
CA THR A 43 -10.58 0.46 4.00
C THR A 43 -10.00 1.09 2.73
N THR A 44 -8.97 1.94 2.86
CA THR A 44 -8.38 2.68 1.73
C THR A 44 -7.98 1.78 0.56
N TYR A 45 -7.54 0.56 0.84
CA TYR A 45 -7.09 -0.42 -0.16
C TYR A 45 -8.08 -1.59 -0.35
N GLY A 46 -9.31 -1.45 0.14
CA GLY A 46 -10.38 -2.44 0.00
C GLY A 46 -10.76 -3.14 1.32
N GLY A 47 -11.51 -4.24 1.18
CA GLY A 47 -12.14 -4.95 2.30
C GLY A 47 -13.53 -4.42 2.63
N ASN A 48 -14.14 -4.98 3.68
CA ASN A 48 -15.51 -4.63 4.09
C ASN A 48 -15.57 -3.65 5.29
N GLY A 49 -14.44 -3.34 5.91
CA GLY A 49 -14.36 -2.42 7.05
C GLY A 49 -15.01 -2.92 8.34
N GLN A 50 -15.49 -4.17 8.36
CA GLN A 50 -16.14 -4.78 9.51
C GLN A 50 -15.34 -5.96 10.04
N THR A 51 -14.92 -6.84 9.14
CA THR A 51 -14.11 -8.02 9.48
C THR A 51 -12.80 -8.05 8.72
N THR A 52 -12.70 -7.32 7.61
CA THR A 52 -11.53 -7.34 6.72
C THR A 52 -11.19 -5.97 6.16
N PHE A 53 -9.91 -5.78 5.86
CA PHE A 53 -9.39 -4.61 5.16
C PHE A 53 -8.32 -5.02 4.13
N GLY A 54 -8.06 -4.15 3.17
CA GLY A 54 -7.07 -4.37 2.13
C GLY A 54 -5.70 -3.80 2.46
N LEU A 55 -4.66 -4.45 1.94
CA LEU A 55 -3.29 -3.91 1.92
C LEU A 55 -2.98 -3.25 0.57
N PRO A 56 -2.01 -2.31 0.51
CA PRO A 56 -1.55 -1.77 -0.76
C PRO A 56 -1.03 -2.87 -1.69
N ASN A 57 -1.21 -2.66 -3.00
CA ASN A 57 -0.60 -3.48 -4.04
C ASN A 57 0.52 -2.69 -4.73
N LEU A 58 1.77 -3.07 -4.44
CA LEU A 58 2.98 -2.47 -5.01
C LEU A 58 3.70 -3.40 -6.00
N GLN A 59 3.08 -4.49 -6.42
CA GLN A 59 3.65 -5.36 -7.45
C GLN A 59 3.75 -4.60 -8.78
N GLY A 60 4.96 -4.41 -9.28
CA GLY A 60 5.22 -3.63 -10.50
C GLY A 60 4.98 -2.13 -10.36
N LYS A 61 4.78 -1.61 -9.15
CA LYS A 61 4.45 -0.19 -8.89
C LYS A 61 5.43 0.43 -7.90
N LEU A 62 5.68 1.72 -8.08
CA LEU A 62 6.46 2.53 -7.14
C LEU A 62 5.53 3.39 -6.28
N PRO A 63 5.68 3.41 -4.96
CA PRO A 63 4.93 4.32 -4.10
C PRO A 63 5.37 5.76 -4.35
N VAL A 64 4.41 6.68 -4.36
CA VAL A 64 4.65 8.13 -4.49
C VAL A 64 4.00 8.85 -3.30
N GLY A 65 4.59 9.98 -2.90
CA GLY A 65 4.05 10.80 -1.83
C GLY A 65 2.65 11.33 -2.17
N GLN A 66 1.76 11.35 -1.18
CA GLN A 66 0.44 11.97 -1.28
C GLN A 66 0.56 13.51 -1.34
N GLY A 67 -0.40 14.15 -2.01
CA GLY A 67 -0.59 15.59 -2.00
C GLY A 67 -0.29 16.25 -3.34
N GLN A 68 -0.26 17.57 -3.33
CA GLN A 68 0.03 18.40 -4.48
C GLN A 68 1.37 19.10 -4.29
N GLY A 69 2.40 18.65 -5.02
CA GLY A 69 3.65 19.41 -5.15
C GLY A 69 3.46 20.64 -6.05
N PRO A 70 4.29 21.69 -5.92
CA PRO A 70 4.23 22.86 -6.79
C PRO A 70 4.30 22.48 -8.28
N GLY A 71 3.27 22.83 -9.06
CA GLY A 71 3.18 22.51 -10.48
C GLY A 71 2.86 21.04 -10.81
N LEU A 72 2.57 20.20 -9.81
CA LEU A 72 2.22 18.80 -10.00
C LEU A 72 0.71 18.54 -9.84
N THR A 73 0.26 17.41 -10.38
CA THR A 73 -1.10 16.89 -10.14
C THR A 73 -1.24 16.42 -8.70
N ASN A 74 -2.35 16.75 -8.05
CA ASN A 74 -2.69 16.25 -6.72
C ASN A 74 -2.80 14.71 -6.73
N ARG A 75 -2.17 14.04 -5.76
CA ARG A 75 -2.24 12.58 -5.56
C ARG A 75 -2.96 12.27 -4.25
N LEU A 76 -4.01 11.44 -4.31
CA LEU A 76 -4.70 10.95 -3.10
C LEU A 76 -4.13 9.59 -2.70
N ILE A 77 -4.13 9.30 -1.39
CA ILE A 77 -3.76 7.97 -0.90
C ILE A 77 -4.70 6.90 -1.46
N GLY A 78 -4.16 5.73 -1.78
CA GLY A 78 -4.93 4.64 -2.40
C GLY A 78 -5.18 4.80 -3.91
N GLN A 79 -4.87 5.95 -4.50
CA GLN A 79 -5.08 6.18 -5.94
C GLN A 79 -4.11 5.32 -6.76
N GLN A 80 -4.67 4.49 -7.65
CA GLN A 80 -3.89 3.72 -8.62
C GLN A 80 -3.62 4.59 -9.85
N ILE A 81 -2.35 4.78 -10.19
CA ILE A 81 -1.90 5.61 -11.30
C ILE A 81 -0.77 4.91 -12.06
N GLY A 82 -0.47 5.43 -13.25
CA GLY A 82 0.54 4.86 -14.14
C GLY A 82 -0.01 3.73 -15.00
N VAL A 83 0.73 3.40 -16.04
CA VAL A 83 0.46 2.29 -16.94
C VAL A 83 1.76 1.51 -17.12
N ASP A 84 1.66 0.19 -17.17
CA ASP A 84 2.84 -0.68 -17.27
C ASP A 84 3.45 -0.66 -18.68
N ASN A 85 2.63 -0.32 -19.69
CA ASN A 85 3.05 -0.23 -21.09
C ASN A 85 2.41 1.01 -21.74
N VAL A 86 3.19 1.73 -22.54
CA VAL A 86 2.73 2.85 -23.36
C VAL A 86 3.02 2.50 -24.83
N THR A 87 1.97 2.30 -25.62
CA THR A 87 2.11 2.10 -27.07
C THR A 87 2.20 3.45 -27.76
N LEU A 88 3.26 3.68 -28.54
CA LEU A 88 3.40 4.88 -29.36
C LEU A 88 2.56 4.71 -30.63
N THR A 89 1.57 5.56 -30.82
CA THR A 89 0.85 5.68 -32.09
C THR A 89 1.58 6.69 -32.98
N THR A 90 1.97 6.26 -34.18
CA THR A 90 2.53 7.11 -35.23
C THR A 90 1.49 8.00 -35.89
#